data_AF-A0A932WT52-F1
#
_entry.id   AF-A0A932WT52-F1
#
_cell.length_a   1.000
_cell.length_b   1.000
_cell.length_c   1.000
_cell.angle_alpha   90.00
_cell.angle_beta   90.00
_cell.angle_gamma   90.00
#
_symmetry.space_group_name_H-M   'P 1'
#
loop_
_entity.id
_entity.type
_entity.pdbx_description
1 polymer ?
#
loop_
_entity_poly.entity_id
_entity_poly.type
_entity_poly.pdbx_seq_one_letter_code
_entity_poly.pdbx_strand_id
1 'polypeptide(L)'
;MSIFHDSSHGSPLAPQSDSARRHGVRLIVVVEGGFDIQFLKRISRILHDHDPQVPDLRALEDSGEILFLPIAGSNFLYWTHRLAGLGVPEFFILDREVSPLTEERERAAELVNQRPGCRAVMTSKRAMENYLDSQSLKEVRGIDVPFGDQDDVPRLAASALLQQAGGPDWSRLDSRSRRRLRNLAKRWLNTDAAERMTVERLAARDPVGEVWSWLMMIGEMGTVN
;
A
#
# COMPACT_ATOMS: atom_id res chain seq x y z
N MET A 1 73.87 31.21 -27.48
CA MET A 1 73.99 30.14 -26.47
C MET A 1 72.72 30.15 -25.63
N SER A 2 71.81 29.23 -25.92
CA SER A 2 71.38 28.13 -25.02
C SER A 2 70.15 28.53 -24.17
N ILE A 3 68.90 28.25 -24.63
CA ILE A 3 67.99 27.12 -24.23
C ILE A 3 67.61 27.23 -22.73
N PHE A 4 66.36 27.42 -22.29
CA PHE A 4 65.21 26.49 -22.33
C PHE A 4 63.84 27.18 -22.19
N HIS A 5 62.84 26.59 -22.86
CA HIS A 5 61.40 26.73 -22.62
C HIS A 5 61.00 26.24 -21.22
N ASP A 6 60.01 26.88 -20.60
CA ASP A 6 59.00 26.13 -19.84
C ASP A 6 57.63 26.77 -20.00
N SER A 7 56.70 25.96 -20.51
CA SER A 7 55.32 26.30 -20.83
C SER A 7 54.44 25.59 -19.81
N SER A 8 54.08 26.27 -18.73
CA SER A 8 53.11 25.74 -17.77
C SER A 8 51.68 25.95 -18.30
N HIS A 9 51.20 24.95 -19.04
CA HIS A 9 49.79 24.78 -19.36
C HIS A 9 48.96 24.60 -18.07
N GLY A 10 48.11 25.58 -17.78
CA GLY A 10 46.98 25.38 -16.88
C GLY A 10 46.00 24.41 -17.54
N SER A 11 45.96 23.16 -17.07
CA SER A 11 44.90 22.23 -17.44
C SER A 11 43.54 22.78 -17.01
N PRO A 12 42.52 22.80 -17.87
CA PRO A 12 41.16 23.00 -17.40
C PRO A 12 40.79 21.79 -16.55
N LEU A 13 40.37 22.04 -15.32
CA LEU A 13 39.67 21.07 -14.48
C LEU A 13 38.52 20.50 -15.32
N ALA A 14 38.63 19.21 -15.68
CA ALA A 14 37.52 18.47 -16.24
C ALA A 14 36.32 18.59 -15.29
N PRO A 15 35.09 18.75 -15.79
CA PRO A 15 33.92 18.61 -14.94
C PRO A 15 33.96 17.19 -14.38
N GLN A 16 34.26 17.07 -13.09
CA GLN A 16 34.05 15.83 -12.36
C GLN A 16 32.58 15.49 -12.58
N SER A 17 32.34 14.34 -13.20
CA SER A 17 31.00 13.81 -13.41
C SER A 17 30.37 13.67 -12.04
N ASP A 18 29.50 14.61 -11.69
CA ASP A 18 28.61 14.47 -10.56
C ASP A 18 27.57 13.42 -10.93
N SER A 19 27.98 12.14 -10.89
CA SER A 19 27.05 11.02 -10.85
C SER A 19 26.50 10.87 -9.43
N ALA A 20 26.11 11.99 -8.80
CA ALA A 20 25.13 11.96 -7.75
C ALA A 20 23.92 11.22 -8.34
N ARG A 21 23.78 9.95 -7.95
CA ARG A 21 22.60 9.16 -8.28
C ARG A 21 21.40 10.05 -8.00
N ARG A 22 20.59 10.32 -9.03
CA ARG A 22 19.31 11.01 -8.84
C ARG A 22 18.44 10.08 -7.99
N HIS A 23 18.57 10.18 -6.68
CA HIS A 23 17.69 9.56 -5.70
C HIS A 23 16.41 10.38 -5.71
N GLY A 24 15.52 10.04 -6.64
CA GLY A 24 14.20 10.63 -6.77
C GLY A 24 13.16 9.53 -6.64
N VAL A 25 12.04 9.86 -6.01
CA VAL A 25 10.85 9.00 -5.99
C VAL A 25 10.49 8.67 -7.43
N ARG A 26 10.46 7.37 -7.77
CA ARG A 26 10.13 6.89 -9.12
C ARG A 26 8.65 6.56 -9.25
N LEU A 27 7.98 6.29 -8.13
CA LEU A 27 6.56 5.98 -8.09
C LEU A 27 5.91 6.46 -6.80
N ILE A 28 4.76 7.10 -6.91
CA ILE A 28 3.89 7.39 -5.76
C ILE A 28 2.83 6.30 -5.67
N VAL A 29 2.82 5.55 -4.58
CA VAL A 29 1.79 4.54 -4.28
C VAL A 29 0.72 5.17 -3.38
N VAL A 30 -0.45 5.42 -3.96
CA VAL A 30 -1.57 6.09 -3.29
C VAL A 30 -2.53 5.05 -2.70
N VAL A 31 -2.80 5.16 -1.40
CA VAL A 31 -3.68 4.24 -0.65
C VAL A 31 -4.62 5.01 0.26
N GLU A 32 -5.71 4.40 0.73
CA GLU A 32 -6.73 5.12 1.51
C GLU A 32 -6.22 5.57 2.88
N GLY A 33 -5.42 4.76 3.54
CA GLY A 33 -4.94 5.03 4.89
C GLY A 33 -3.62 4.39 5.23
N GLY A 34 -3.07 4.79 6.39
CA GLY A 34 -1.80 4.26 6.86
C GLY A 34 -1.82 2.77 7.21
N PHE A 35 -3.00 2.18 7.46
CA PHE A 35 -3.11 0.75 7.72
C PHE A 35 -2.89 -0.08 6.46
N ASP A 36 -3.37 0.39 5.32
CA ASP A 36 -3.16 -0.23 4.01
C ASP A 36 -1.65 -0.32 3.69
N ILE A 37 -0.90 0.74 4.01
CA ILE A 37 0.57 0.74 3.90
C ILE A 37 1.18 -0.38 4.76
N GLN A 38 0.70 -0.57 6.00
CA GLN A 38 1.24 -1.60 6.88
C GLN A 38 0.95 -3.01 6.37
N PHE A 39 -0.23 -3.24 5.80
CA PHE A 39 -0.60 -4.49 5.16
C PHE A 39 0.31 -4.77 3.95
N LEU A 40 0.37 -3.83 3.00
CA LEU A 40 1.16 -3.98 1.78
C LEU A 40 2.64 -4.28 2.07
N LYS A 41 3.26 -3.57 3.02
CA LYS A 41 4.65 -3.83 3.41
C LYS A 41 4.88 -5.22 3.99
N ARG A 42 3.92 -5.75 4.74
CA ARG A 42 4.05 -7.08 5.37
C ARG A 42 3.83 -8.18 4.35
N ILE A 43 2.76 -8.07 3.58
CA ILE A 43 2.43 -9.06 2.56
C ILE A 43 3.49 -9.09 1.46
N SER A 44 3.97 -7.93 1.01
CA SER A 44 5.08 -7.88 0.05
C SER A 44 6.34 -8.54 0.58
N ARG A 45 6.70 -8.34 1.85
CA ARG A 45 7.84 -9.04 2.45
C ARG A 45 7.63 -10.57 2.48
N ILE A 46 6.46 -11.03 2.92
CA ILE A 46 6.12 -12.46 2.98
C ILE A 46 6.24 -13.10 1.59
N LEU A 47 5.72 -12.42 0.56
CA LEU A 47 5.80 -12.89 -0.82
C LEU A 47 7.22 -12.81 -1.38
N HIS A 48 7.96 -11.73 -1.12
CA HIS A 48 9.36 -11.56 -1.55
C HIS A 48 10.28 -12.62 -0.96
N ASP A 49 10.08 -12.99 0.31
CA ASP A 49 10.86 -14.05 0.97
C ASP A 49 10.65 -15.42 0.32
N HIS A 50 9.52 -15.65 -0.35
CA HIS A 50 9.23 -16.86 -1.10
C HIS A 50 9.63 -16.76 -2.58
N ASP A 51 9.38 -15.62 -3.21
CA ASP A 51 9.71 -15.31 -4.60
C ASP A 51 10.33 -13.90 -4.70
N PRO A 52 11.68 -13.81 -4.83
CA PRO A 52 12.39 -12.53 -4.91
C PRO A 52 12.02 -11.65 -6.11
N GLN A 53 11.24 -12.14 -7.08
CA GLN A 53 10.69 -11.30 -8.15
C GLN A 53 9.62 -10.33 -7.65
N VAL A 54 8.92 -10.68 -6.57
CA VAL A 54 7.96 -9.77 -5.92
C VAL A 54 8.74 -8.67 -5.19
N PRO A 55 8.46 -7.38 -5.41
CA PRO A 55 9.22 -6.33 -4.75
C PRO A 55 8.92 -6.26 -3.24
N ASP A 56 9.96 -6.11 -2.43
CA ASP A 56 9.81 -5.75 -1.01
C ASP A 56 9.49 -4.24 -0.91
N LEU A 57 8.23 -3.90 -0.69
CA LEU A 57 7.78 -2.50 -0.68
C LEU A 57 8.32 -1.70 0.51
N ARG A 58 8.75 -2.36 1.59
CA ARG A 58 9.45 -1.66 2.67
C ARG A 58 10.84 -1.24 2.20
N ALA A 59 11.58 -2.16 1.58
CA ALA A 59 12.90 -1.86 1.06
C ALA A 59 12.86 -0.74 0.00
N LEU A 60 11.86 -0.76 -0.90
CA LEU A 60 11.69 0.28 -1.91
C LEU A 60 11.31 1.66 -1.34
N GLU A 61 10.54 1.71 -0.25
CA GLU A 61 10.25 3.00 0.40
C GLU A 61 11.47 3.50 1.18
N ASP A 62 12.16 2.61 1.90
CA ASP A 62 13.35 2.95 2.69
C ASP A 62 14.51 3.45 1.79
N SER A 63 14.60 2.96 0.54
CA SER A 63 15.56 3.44 -0.46
C SER A 63 15.15 4.74 -1.16
N GLY A 64 13.92 5.21 -0.95
CA GLY A 64 13.33 6.38 -1.60
C GLY A 64 12.91 6.14 -3.06
N GLU A 65 12.86 4.88 -3.51
CA GLU A 65 12.44 4.52 -4.87
C GLU A 65 10.92 4.65 -5.05
N ILE A 66 10.14 4.37 -3.99
CA ILE A 66 8.70 4.64 -3.94
C ILE A 66 8.36 5.56 -2.76
N LEU A 67 7.21 6.23 -2.86
CA LEU A 67 6.60 6.99 -1.76
C LEU A 67 5.17 6.51 -1.55
N PHE A 68 4.84 6.06 -0.33
CA PHE A 68 3.43 5.85 0.00
C PHE A 68 2.75 7.17 0.36
N LEU A 69 1.58 7.41 -0.22
CA LEU A 69 0.73 8.55 0.10
C LEU A 69 -0.64 8.07 0.62
N PRO A 70 -0.92 8.18 1.94
CA PRO A 70 -2.24 7.90 2.48
C PRO A 70 -3.18 9.10 2.29
N ILE A 71 -4.33 8.91 1.64
CA ILE A 71 -5.28 10.00 1.31
C ILE A 71 -6.45 10.14 2.31
N ALA A 72 -6.36 9.47 3.45
CA ALA A 72 -7.27 9.53 4.59
C ALA A 72 -8.76 9.25 4.28
N GLY A 73 -9.03 8.42 3.26
CA GLY A 73 -10.35 7.84 2.98
C GLY A 73 -11.46 8.83 2.66
N SER A 74 -11.14 10.04 2.18
CA SER A 74 -12.17 10.99 1.75
C SER A 74 -11.77 11.73 0.48
N ASN A 75 -12.75 11.88 -0.42
CA ASN A 75 -12.67 12.66 -1.66
C ASN A 75 -11.64 12.12 -2.66
N PHE A 76 -11.84 10.87 -3.12
CA PHE A 76 -10.93 10.22 -4.07
C PHE A 76 -10.81 10.99 -5.37
N LEU A 77 -11.92 11.60 -5.82
CA LEU A 77 -11.97 12.42 -7.02
C LEU A 77 -10.98 13.60 -6.96
N TYR A 78 -10.78 14.21 -5.78
CA TYR A 78 -9.81 15.29 -5.61
C TYR A 78 -8.37 14.84 -5.87
N TRP A 79 -8.02 13.60 -5.52
CA TRP A 79 -6.67 13.07 -5.66
C TRP A 79 -6.33 12.61 -7.07
N THR A 80 -7.33 12.40 -7.93
CA THR A 80 -7.15 11.90 -9.32
C THR A 80 -6.18 12.71 -10.17
N HIS A 81 -5.98 14.00 -9.87
CA HIS A 81 -5.07 14.89 -10.62
C HIS A 81 -4.15 15.72 -9.71
N ARG A 82 -4.29 15.59 -8.37
CA ARG A 82 -3.63 16.49 -7.42
C ARG A 82 -2.10 16.45 -7.52
N LEU A 83 -1.57 15.29 -7.87
CA LEU A 83 -0.14 15.02 -7.97
C LEU A 83 0.40 15.14 -9.39
N ALA A 84 -0.45 15.36 -10.39
CA ALA A 84 -0.05 15.34 -11.80
C ALA A 84 1.08 16.34 -12.13
N GLY A 85 1.11 17.48 -11.42
CA GLY A 85 2.15 18.50 -11.58
C GLY A 85 3.55 18.06 -11.12
N LEU A 86 3.68 16.95 -10.39
CA LEU A 86 4.97 16.39 -9.99
C LEU A 86 5.68 15.66 -11.13
N GLY A 87 4.93 15.20 -12.15
CA GLY A 87 5.48 14.41 -13.25
C GLY A 87 6.05 13.04 -12.83
N VAL A 88 5.67 12.54 -11.65
CA VAL A 88 6.06 11.21 -11.15
C VAL A 88 4.90 10.24 -11.41
N PRO A 89 5.17 9.01 -11.90
CA PRO A 89 4.18 7.95 -12.00
C PRO A 89 3.38 7.72 -10.72
N GLU A 90 2.12 7.33 -10.85
CA GLU A 90 1.19 7.15 -9.72
C GLU A 90 0.48 5.78 -9.80
N PHE A 91 0.51 5.01 -8.70
CA PHE A 91 -0.23 3.74 -8.57
C PHE A 91 -1.23 3.83 -7.42
N PHE A 92 -2.53 3.79 -7.72
CA PHE A 92 -3.61 3.87 -6.75
C PHE A 92 -4.15 2.48 -6.44
N ILE A 93 -4.31 2.17 -5.15
CA ILE A 93 -5.07 1.01 -4.67
C ILE A 93 -6.26 1.53 -3.87
N LEU A 94 -7.46 1.15 -4.30
CA LEU A 94 -8.73 1.62 -3.73
C LEU A 94 -9.50 0.42 -3.15
N ASP A 95 -9.97 0.51 -1.92
CA ASP A 95 -10.86 -0.50 -1.34
C ASP A 95 -12.23 -0.40 -2.03
N ARG A 96 -12.83 -1.49 -2.51
CA ARG A 96 -14.16 -1.44 -3.15
C ARG A 96 -15.24 -0.83 -2.26
N GLU A 97 -15.16 -1.07 -0.95
CA GLU A 97 -16.18 -0.74 0.05
C GLU A 97 -17.60 -1.15 -0.42
N VAL A 98 -18.64 -0.43 0.00
CA VAL A 98 -20.04 -0.65 -0.39
C VAL A 98 -20.64 0.64 -0.95
N SER A 99 -21.63 0.54 -1.83
CA SER A 99 -22.33 1.71 -2.40
C SER A 99 -22.80 2.71 -1.31
N PRO A 100 -22.68 4.04 -1.53
CA PRO A 100 -22.29 4.75 -2.76
C PRO A 100 -20.78 4.94 -2.93
N LEU A 101 -19.99 4.42 -2.00
CA LEU A 101 -18.55 4.62 -1.92
C LEU A 101 -17.80 3.82 -3.00
N THR A 102 -18.39 2.75 -3.51
CA THR A 102 -17.86 1.94 -4.61
C THR A 102 -17.84 2.75 -5.91
N GLU A 103 -18.95 3.39 -6.25
CA GLU A 103 -19.13 4.14 -7.49
C GLU A 103 -18.22 5.38 -7.54
N GLU A 104 -17.99 6.03 -6.39
CA GLU A 104 -17.01 7.12 -6.29
C GLU A 104 -15.60 6.64 -6.65
N ARG A 105 -15.22 5.44 -6.20
CA ARG A 105 -13.90 4.85 -6.42
C ARG A 105 -13.73 4.30 -7.83
N GLU A 106 -14.76 3.70 -8.39
CA GLU A 106 -14.78 3.29 -9.81
C GLU A 106 -14.51 4.50 -10.70
N ARG A 107 -15.24 5.59 -10.47
CA ARG A 107 -15.03 6.85 -11.20
C ARG A 107 -13.63 7.42 -10.99
N ALA A 108 -13.11 7.39 -9.76
CA ALA A 108 -11.75 7.85 -9.48
C ALA A 108 -10.70 6.99 -10.22
N ALA A 109 -10.88 5.67 -10.23
CA ALA A 109 -9.99 4.74 -10.92
C ALA A 109 -10.00 4.97 -12.44
N GLU A 110 -11.17 5.16 -13.04
CA GLU A 110 -11.32 5.50 -14.45
C GLU A 110 -10.55 6.78 -14.82
N LEU A 111 -10.72 7.85 -14.02
CA LEU A 111 -10.03 9.12 -14.25
C LEU A 111 -8.51 8.99 -14.12
N VAL A 112 -8.03 8.24 -13.12
CA VAL A 112 -6.58 7.99 -12.95
C VAL A 112 -6.03 7.21 -14.14
N ASN A 113 -6.74 6.15 -14.58
CA ASN A 113 -6.31 5.26 -15.66
C ASN A 113 -6.31 5.92 -17.05
N GLN A 114 -6.92 7.10 -17.21
CA GLN A 114 -6.83 7.90 -18.43
C GLN A 114 -5.50 8.68 -18.53
N ARG A 115 -4.73 8.77 -17.44
CA ARG A 115 -3.49 9.57 -17.38
C ARG A 115 -2.27 8.71 -17.73
N PRO A 116 -1.34 9.22 -18.57
CA PRO A 116 -0.08 8.53 -18.84
C PRO A 116 0.74 8.29 -17.56
N GLY A 117 1.38 7.13 -17.46
CA GLY A 117 2.21 6.77 -16.30
C GLY A 117 1.43 6.55 -15.00
N CYS A 118 0.09 6.57 -15.05
CA CYS A 118 -0.76 6.36 -13.89
C CYS A 118 -1.55 5.07 -14.02
N ARG A 119 -1.82 4.43 -12.89
CA ARG A 119 -2.64 3.24 -12.80
C ARG A 119 -3.45 3.27 -11.52
N ALA A 120 -4.71 2.85 -11.60
CA ALA A 120 -5.57 2.62 -10.46
C ALA A 120 -6.19 1.22 -10.53
N VAL A 121 -6.13 0.53 -9.41
CA VAL A 121 -6.81 -0.74 -9.17
C VAL A 121 -7.77 -0.59 -8.01
N MET A 122 -8.89 -1.31 -8.08
CA MET A 122 -9.86 -1.40 -7.00
C MET A 122 -9.92 -2.86 -6.55
N THR A 123 -9.93 -3.09 -5.24
CA THR A 123 -9.96 -4.44 -4.67
C THR A 123 -11.18 -5.22 -5.18
N SER A 124 -11.02 -6.49 -5.54
CA SER A 124 -12.18 -7.34 -5.85
C SER A 124 -13.01 -7.63 -4.59
N LYS A 125 -12.35 -7.75 -3.45
CA LYS A 125 -12.96 -7.84 -2.12
C LYS A 125 -13.35 -6.47 -1.59
N ARG A 126 -14.07 -6.41 -0.49
CA ARG A 126 -14.52 -5.15 0.09
C ARG A 126 -13.37 -4.21 0.48
N ALA A 127 -12.33 -4.73 1.13
CA ALA A 127 -11.17 -3.96 1.56
C ALA A 127 -9.93 -4.86 1.74
N MET A 128 -8.76 -4.27 1.97
CA MET A 128 -7.51 -5.02 2.23
C MET A 128 -7.63 -6.05 3.36
N GLU A 129 -8.40 -5.78 4.42
CA GLU A 129 -8.55 -6.75 5.51
C GLU A 129 -9.24 -8.05 5.08
N ASN A 130 -10.00 -8.06 3.97
CA ASN A 130 -10.67 -9.25 3.46
C ASN A 130 -9.70 -10.26 2.81
N TYR A 131 -8.42 -9.89 2.61
CA TYR A 131 -7.36 -10.78 2.16
C TYR A 131 -6.64 -11.48 3.31
N LEU A 132 -6.92 -11.08 4.56
CA LEU A 132 -6.44 -11.82 5.74
C LEU A 132 -7.19 -13.15 5.88
N ASP A 133 -6.52 -14.09 6.54
CA ASP A 133 -7.08 -15.39 6.91
C ASP A 133 -7.59 -15.39 8.36
N SER A 134 -8.70 -16.05 8.65
CA SER A 134 -9.31 -16.03 9.99
C SER A 134 -8.42 -16.64 11.07
N GLN A 135 -7.56 -17.61 10.72
CA GLN A 135 -6.61 -18.19 11.66
C GLN A 135 -5.58 -17.16 12.14
N SER A 136 -5.20 -16.19 11.29
CA SER A 136 -4.31 -15.10 11.69
C SER A 136 -4.90 -14.22 12.80
N LEU A 137 -6.22 -13.96 12.75
CA LEU A 137 -6.93 -13.21 13.79
C LEU A 137 -6.97 -14.00 15.10
N LYS A 138 -7.23 -15.31 15.02
CA LYS A 138 -7.26 -16.23 16.16
C LYS A 138 -5.91 -16.31 16.87
N GLU A 139 -4.82 -16.38 16.11
CA GLU A 139 -3.46 -16.43 16.67
C GLU A 139 -3.06 -15.14 17.40
N VAL A 140 -3.53 -13.98 16.92
CA VAL A 140 -3.16 -12.68 17.50
C VAL A 140 -4.04 -12.27 18.68
N ARG A 141 -5.35 -12.56 18.61
CA ARG A 141 -6.34 -12.05 19.57
C ARG A 141 -7.21 -13.12 20.23
N GLY A 142 -7.07 -14.39 19.84
CA GLY A 142 -7.88 -15.48 20.37
C GLY A 142 -9.35 -15.44 19.92
N ILE A 143 -9.69 -14.64 18.91
CA ILE A 143 -11.04 -14.52 18.38
C ILE A 143 -11.23 -15.44 17.17
N ASP A 144 -12.36 -16.14 17.12
CA ASP A 144 -12.77 -16.95 15.98
C ASP A 144 -13.84 -16.21 15.19
N VAL A 145 -13.43 -15.54 14.10
CA VAL A 145 -14.29 -14.65 13.31
C VAL A 145 -14.31 -15.15 11.87
N PRO A 146 -15.34 -15.92 11.45
CA PRO A 146 -15.54 -16.20 10.04
C PRO A 146 -15.99 -14.93 9.32
N PHE A 147 -15.41 -14.67 8.15
CA PHE A 147 -15.80 -13.56 7.28
C PHE A 147 -15.59 -13.94 5.81
N GLY A 148 -16.47 -13.42 4.97
CA GLY A 148 -16.38 -13.50 3.52
C GLY A 148 -15.72 -12.28 2.89
N ASP A 149 -15.72 -12.26 1.57
CA ASP A 149 -15.01 -11.25 0.78
C ASP A 149 -15.66 -9.86 0.82
N GLN A 150 -16.93 -9.78 1.23
CA GLN A 150 -17.70 -8.53 1.26
C GLN A 150 -18.03 -8.05 2.68
N ASP A 151 -17.53 -8.74 3.70
CA ASP A 151 -17.79 -8.38 5.10
C ASP A 151 -16.94 -7.20 5.59
N ASP A 152 -17.47 -6.45 6.55
CA ASP A 152 -16.71 -5.44 7.30
C ASP A 152 -15.84 -6.15 8.36
N VAL A 153 -14.72 -6.74 7.91
CA VAL A 153 -13.79 -7.49 8.79
C VAL A 153 -13.38 -6.67 10.01
N PRO A 154 -13.02 -5.37 9.89
CA PRO A 154 -12.72 -4.54 11.05
C PRO A 154 -13.87 -4.43 12.05
N ARG A 155 -15.11 -4.28 11.58
CA ARG A 155 -16.30 -4.27 12.46
C ARG A 155 -16.51 -5.63 13.13
N LEU A 156 -16.43 -6.73 12.38
CA LEU A 156 -16.63 -8.09 12.91
C LEU A 156 -15.59 -8.40 14.00
N ALA A 157 -14.32 -8.13 13.72
CA ALA A 157 -13.23 -8.33 14.67
C ALA A 157 -13.38 -7.47 15.92
N ALA A 158 -13.76 -6.19 15.77
CA ALA A 158 -14.01 -5.30 16.89
C ALA A 158 -15.21 -5.75 17.74
N SER A 159 -16.27 -6.25 17.11
CA SER A 159 -17.46 -6.78 17.80
C SER A 159 -17.13 -8.05 18.58
N ALA A 160 -16.36 -8.96 18.01
CA ALA A 160 -15.93 -10.19 18.68
C ALA A 160 -15.06 -9.89 19.91
N LEU A 161 -14.10 -8.97 19.79
CA LEU A 161 -13.29 -8.52 20.93
C LEU A 161 -14.11 -7.88 22.03
N LEU A 162 -15.09 -7.04 21.66
CA LEU A 162 -15.97 -6.40 22.62
C LEU A 162 -16.81 -7.42 23.39
N GLN A 163 -17.38 -8.40 22.68
CA GLN A 163 -18.16 -9.48 23.28
C GLN A 163 -17.30 -10.36 24.20
N GLN A 164 -16.09 -10.73 23.77
CA GLN A 164 -15.15 -11.49 24.60
C GLN A 164 -14.77 -10.76 25.90
N ALA A 165 -14.75 -9.42 25.87
CA ALA A 165 -14.52 -8.59 27.06
C ALA A 165 -15.77 -8.34 27.92
N GLY A 166 -16.91 -8.96 27.61
CA GLY A 166 -18.19 -8.74 28.31
C GLY A 166 -18.82 -7.37 28.05
N GLY A 167 -18.43 -6.71 26.94
CA GLY A 167 -18.97 -5.42 26.54
C GLY A 167 -20.39 -5.50 25.93
N PRO A 168 -21.01 -4.34 25.66
CA PRO A 168 -22.35 -4.29 25.08
C PRO A 168 -22.36 -4.73 23.62
N ASP A 169 -23.55 -5.09 23.11
CA ASP A 169 -23.74 -5.34 21.68
C ASP A 169 -23.31 -4.14 20.83
N TRP A 170 -22.72 -4.42 19.66
CA TRP A 170 -22.24 -3.39 18.73
C TRP A 170 -23.31 -2.34 18.37
N SER A 171 -24.57 -2.77 18.24
CA SER A 171 -25.71 -1.90 17.91
C SER A 171 -26.03 -0.88 19.02
N ARG A 172 -25.60 -1.13 20.25
CA ARG A 172 -25.82 -0.23 21.40
C ARG A 172 -24.75 0.86 21.53
N LEU A 173 -23.64 0.73 20.79
CA LEU A 173 -22.58 1.75 20.79
C LEU A 173 -23.00 2.98 20.00
N ASP A 174 -22.55 4.16 20.42
CA ASP A 174 -22.64 5.38 19.61
C ASP A 174 -21.68 5.33 18.40
N SER A 175 -21.88 6.24 17.44
CA SER A 175 -21.10 6.30 16.19
C SER A 175 -19.60 6.56 16.42
N ARG A 176 -19.24 7.38 17.41
CA ARG A 176 -17.85 7.70 17.75
C ARG A 176 -17.13 6.46 18.29
N SER A 177 -17.79 5.70 19.15
CA SER A 177 -17.32 4.46 19.76
C SER A 177 -17.16 3.36 18.71
N ARG A 178 -18.15 3.16 17.83
CA ARG A 178 -18.05 2.22 16.69
C ARG A 178 -16.85 2.56 15.81
N ARG A 179 -16.69 3.83 15.42
CA ARG A 179 -15.56 4.29 14.59
C ARG A 179 -14.21 4.04 15.28
N ARG A 180 -14.11 4.38 16.58
CA ARG A 180 -12.89 4.16 17.36
C ARG A 180 -12.52 2.68 17.43
N LEU A 181 -13.46 1.81 17.79
CA LEU A 181 -13.21 0.37 17.91
C LEU A 181 -12.89 -0.27 16.56
N ARG A 182 -13.60 0.12 15.49
CA ARG A 182 -13.30 -0.32 14.12
C ARG A 182 -11.88 0.08 13.73
N ASN A 183 -11.46 1.32 13.99
CA ASN A 183 -10.09 1.79 13.69
C ASN A 183 -9.02 1.09 14.53
N LEU A 184 -9.32 0.76 15.80
CA LEU A 184 -8.44 -0.07 16.62
C LEU A 184 -8.30 -1.48 16.04
N ALA A 185 -9.39 -2.05 15.52
CA ALA A 185 -9.34 -3.33 14.82
C ALA A 185 -8.54 -3.26 13.52
N LYS A 186 -8.81 -2.27 12.64
CA LYS A 186 -8.02 -2.05 11.41
C LYS A 186 -6.52 -2.00 11.72
N ARG A 187 -6.11 -1.34 12.82
CA ARG A 187 -4.70 -1.27 13.21
C ARG A 187 -4.05 -2.64 13.36
N TRP A 188 -4.57 -3.49 14.25
CA TRP A 188 -3.92 -4.78 14.52
C TRP A 188 -4.16 -5.80 13.41
N LEU A 189 -5.25 -5.68 12.64
CA LEU A 189 -5.47 -6.50 11.45
C LEU A 189 -4.35 -6.29 10.41
N ASN A 190 -4.04 -5.03 10.07
CA ASN A 190 -3.04 -4.72 9.05
C ASN A 190 -1.59 -4.71 9.58
N THR A 191 -1.38 -5.04 10.86
CA THR A 191 -0.04 -5.16 11.45
C THR A 191 0.15 -6.57 12.00
N ASP A 192 -0.32 -6.82 13.21
CA ASP A 192 -0.14 -8.07 13.92
C ASP A 192 -0.73 -9.28 13.16
N ALA A 193 -1.95 -9.18 12.60
CA ALA A 193 -2.57 -10.29 11.88
C ALA A 193 -1.94 -10.49 10.49
N ALA A 194 -1.62 -9.41 9.79
CA ALA A 194 -0.86 -9.47 8.55
C ALA A 194 0.51 -10.15 8.72
N GLU A 195 1.20 -9.98 9.86
CA GLU A 195 2.44 -10.70 10.19
C GLU A 195 2.26 -12.21 10.39
N ARG A 196 1.03 -12.66 10.66
CA ARG A 196 0.69 -14.09 10.77
C ARG A 196 0.19 -14.68 9.45
N MET A 197 0.18 -13.91 8.38
CA MET A 197 -0.11 -14.47 7.05
C MET A 197 1.06 -15.32 6.56
N THR A 198 0.75 -16.25 5.67
CA THR A 198 1.73 -17.04 4.91
C THR A 198 1.33 -17.01 3.44
N VAL A 199 2.22 -17.48 2.55
CA VAL A 199 1.91 -17.59 1.12
C VAL A 199 0.67 -18.48 0.91
N GLU A 200 0.56 -19.59 1.66
CA GLU A 200 -0.57 -20.52 1.57
C GLU A 200 -1.87 -19.89 2.07
N ARG A 201 -1.83 -19.18 3.21
CA ARG A 201 -3.00 -18.46 3.74
C ARG A 201 -3.47 -17.39 2.75
N LEU A 202 -2.53 -16.64 2.18
CA LEU A 202 -2.86 -15.62 1.19
C LEU A 202 -3.41 -16.25 -0.08
N ALA A 203 -2.81 -17.30 -0.63
CA ALA A 203 -3.30 -18.00 -1.82
C ALA A 203 -4.71 -18.60 -1.60
N ALA A 204 -5.00 -19.09 -0.40
CA ALA A 204 -6.34 -19.57 -0.05
C ALA A 204 -7.38 -18.44 -0.02
N ARG A 205 -6.99 -17.24 0.44
CA ARG A 205 -7.86 -16.06 0.44
C ARG A 205 -7.91 -15.37 -0.92
N ASP A 206 -6.86 -15.41 -1.70
CA ASP A 206 -6.69 -14.72 -2.97
C ASP A 206 -6.27 -15.70 -4.08
N PRO A 207 -7.17 -16.62 -4.48
CA PRO A 207 -6.83 -17.67 -5.44
C PRO A 207 -6.54 -17.12 -6.84
N VAL A 208 -6.93 -15.88 -7.13
CA VAL A 208 -6.69 -15.19 -8.41
C VAL A 208 -5.35 -14.45 -8.39
N GLY A 209 -4.72 -14.28 -7.22
CA GLY A 209 -3.43 -13.61 -7.09
C GLY A 209 -3.51 -12.09 -7.32
N GLU A 210 -4.61 -11.46 -6.91
CA GLU A 210 -4.83 -10.04 -7.07
C GLU A 210 -3.78 -9.20 -6.33
N VAL A 211 -3.49 -9.55 -5.06
CA VAL A 211 -2.47 -8.85 -4.26
C VAL A 211 -1.09 -8.99 -4.90
N TRP A 212 -0.73 -10.18 -5.37
CA TRP A 212 0.52 -10.41 -6.09
C TRP A 212 0.61 -9.53 -7.34
N SER A 213 -0.49 -9.43 -8.11
CA SER A 213 -0.52 -8.62 -9.33
C SER A 213 -0.30 -7.13 -9.06
N TRP A 214 -0.82 -6.58 -7.94
CA TRP A 214 -0.57 -5.20 -7.55
C TRP A 214 0.90 -4.96 -7.22
N LEU A 215 1.52 -5.88 -6.47
CA LEU A 215 2.92 -5.77 -6.09
C LEU A 215 3.84 -5.81 -7.30
N MET A 216 3.60 -6.73 -8.24
CA MET A 216 4.37 -6.79 -9.48
C MET A 216 4.23 -5.51 -10.30
N MET A 217 3.01 -4.98 -10.42
CA MET A 217 2.77 -3.74 -11.15
C MET A 217 3.46 -2.53 -10.50
N ILE A 218 3.50 -2.47 -9.16
CA ILE A 218 4.29 -1.47 -8.42
C ILE A 218 5.78 -1.61 -8.74
N GLY A 219 6.31 -2.83 -8.76
CA GLY A 219 7.70 -3.12 -9.12
C GLY A 219 8.02 -2.66 -10.54
N GLU A 220 7.20 -3.06 -11.51
CA GLU A 220 7.35 -2.70 -12.93
C GLU A 220 7.31 -1.18 -13.13
N MET A 221 6.26 -0.51 -12.65
CA MET A 221 6.12 0.95 -12.75
C MET A 221 7.26 1.69 -12.02
N GLY A 222 7.76 1.12 -10.93
CA GLY A 222 8.91 1.64 -10.22
C GLY A 222 10.23 1.55 -10.97
N THR A 223 10.33 0.79 -12.07
CA THR A 223 11.58 0.64 -12.86
C THR A 223 11.60 1.41 -14.19
N VAL A 224 10.44 1.87 -14.68
CA VAL A 224 10.34 2.57 -15.97
C VAL A 224 10.79 4.03 -15.82
N ASN A 225 11.92 4.38 -16.43
CA ASN A 225 12.38 5.75 -16.69
C ASN A 225 12.36 6.04 -18.19
#